data_AF-A0A3D5YEK6-F1
#
_entry.id   AF-A0A3D5YEK6-F1
#
_cell.length_a   1.000
_cell.length_b   1.000
_cell.length_c   1.000
_cell.angle_alpha   90.00
_cell.angle_beta   90.00
_cell.angle_gamma   90.00
#
_symmetry.space_group_name_H-M   'P 1'
#
loop_
_entity.id
_entity.type
_entity.pdbx_description
1 polymer ?
#
loop_
_entity_poly.entity_id
_entity_poly.type
_entity_poly.pdbx_seq_one_letter_code
_entity_poly.pdbx_strand_id
1 'polypeptide(L)'
;MEILNNQSSKIPSSLRGFLTYLNIKQPIDTYHIGYVIGPRINAGGRMTSPYDSLYSLLYSGEKQIPYLENLEQINTDRRALQEQMFKLAEQAINLENKFLVAYSEEFHEGIVGIVS
;
A
#
# COMPACT_ATOMS: atom_id res chain seq x y z
N MET A 1 14.55 -13.15 -3.44
CA MET A 1 14.82 -12.72 -2.06
C MET A 1 16.28 -12.90 -1.62
N GLU A 2 17.12 -13.60 -2.38
CA GLU A 2 18.53 -13.86 -2.02
C GLU A 2 19.35 -12.61 -1.69
N ILE A 3 19.20 -11.51 -2.45
CA ILE A 3 19.88 -10.25 -2.18
C ILE A 3 19.45 -9.67 -0.82
N LEU A 4 18.16 -9.72 -0.50
CA LEU A 4 17.60 -9.12 0.73
C LEU A 4 17.98 -9.88 2.00
N ASN A 5 18.19 -11.19 1.91
CA ASN A 5 18.54 -12.01 3.07
C ASN A 5 20.04 -12.29 3.19
N ASN A 6 20.75 -12.45 2.07
CA ASN A 6 22.13 -12.92 2.07
C ASN A 6 23.16 -11.85 1.67
N GLN A 7 22.71 -10.67 1.20
CA GLN A 7 23.57 -9.59 0.73
C GLN A 7 23.13 -8.24 1.29
N SER A 8 23.10 -8.11 2.61
CA SER A 8 22.60 -6.91 3.32
C SER A 8 23.22 -5.60 2.83
N SER A 9 24.51 -5.61 2.47
CA SER A 9 25.24 -4.45 1.91
C SER A 9 24.70 -3.95 0.56
N LYS A 10 24.00 -4.80 -0.21
CA LYS A 10 23.40 -4.46 -1.50
C LYS A 10 21.95 -4.00 -1.42
N ILE A 11 21.32 -4.06 -0.25
CA ILE A 11 19.95 -3.54 -0.07
C ILE A 11 20.00 -2.01 -0.19
N PRO A 12 19.17 -1.38 -1.06
CA PRO A 12 19.07 0.07 -1.15
C PRO A 12 18.76 0.70 0.22
N SER A 13 19.37 1.85 0.51
CA SER A 13 19.22 2.50 1.82
C SER A 13 17.77 2.89 2.12
N SER A 14 17.01 3.32 1.11
CA SER A 14 15.58 3.60 1.23
C SER A 14 14.77 2.34 1.59
N LEU A 15 15.08 1.19 0.97
CA LEU A 15 14.42 -0.07 1.32
C LEU A 15 14.79 -0.53 2.75
N ARG A 16 16.03 -0.31 3.21
CA ARG A 16 16.39 -0.53 4.62
C ARG A 16 15.55 0.33 5.56
N GLY A 17 15.28 1.58 5.18
CA GLY A 17 14.40 2.47 5.95
C GLY A 17 12.99 1.93 6.10
N PHE A 18 12.39 1.41 5.02
CA PHE A 18 11.09 0.71 5.09
C PHE A 18 11.13 -0.49 6.05
N LEU A 19 12.15 -1.34 5.95
CA LEU A 19 12.29 -2.53 6.80
C LEU A 19 12.41 -2.14 8.28
N THR A 20 13.21 -1.12 8.59
CA THR A 20 13.38 -0.62 9.96
C THR A 20 12.10 0.02 10.49
N TYR A 21 11.48 0.93 9.73
CA TYR A 21 10.24 1.62 10.12
C TYR A 21 9.10 0.63 10.41
N LEU A 22 8.98 -0.42 9.58
CA LEU A 22 7.95 -1.44 9.71
C LEU A 22 8.35 -2.59 10.67
N ASN A 23 9.52 -2.49 11.31
CA ASN A 23 10.07 -3.52 12.19
C ASN A 23 10.09 -4.93 11.54
N ILE A 24 10.39 -4.99 10.24
CA ILE A 24 10.49 -6.23 9.48
C ILE A 24 11.87 -6.85 9.73
N LYS A 25 11.88 -8.06 10.27
CA LYS A 25 13.10 -8.82 10.56
C LYS A 25 13.30 -9.91 9.53
N GLN A 26 14.55 -10.38 9.41
CA GLN A 26 14.87 -11.50 8.54
C GLN A 26 14.25 -12.83 9.05
N PRO A 27 13.96 -13.78 8.15
CA PRO A 27 14.10 -13.66 6.69
C PRO A 27 12.98 -12.82 6.06
N ILE A 28 13.36 -11.95 5.13
CA ILE A 28 12.44 -11.17 4.31
C ILE A 28 11.96 -12.06 3.16
N ASP A 29 10.66 -12.15 2.98
CA ASP A 29 10.02 -12.93 1.91
C ASP A 29 9.16 -12.04 0.97
N THR A 30 8.53 -12.66 -0.01
CA THR A 30 7.66 -11.97 -0.97
C THR A 30 6.44 -11.36 -0.30
N TYR A 31 6.00 -11.86 0.85
CA TYR A 31 4.87 -11.31 1.59
C TYR A 31 5.19 -9.89 2.10
N HIS A 32 6.36 -9.71 2.72
CA HIS A 32 6.80 -8.39 3.22
C HIS A 32 6.83 -7.33 2.11
N ILE A 33 7.29 -7.71 0.91
CA ILE A 33 7.36 -6.77 -0.21
C ILE A 33 5.97 -6.55 -0.83
N GLY A 34 5.25 -7.63 -1.16
CA GLY A 34 4.01 -7.57 -1.91
C GLY A 34 2.79 -7.08 -1.11
N TYR A 35 2.75 -7.36 0.19
CA TYR A 35 1.56 -7.15 1.03
C TYR A 35 1.81 -6.20 2.21
N VAL A 36 3.06 -5.82 2.47
CA VAL A 36 3.38 -4.83 3.53
C VAL A 36 3.91 -3.55 2.93
N ILE A 37 5.03 -3.58 2.19
CA ILE A 37 5.66 -2.38 1.63
C ILE A 37 4.90 -1.87 0.39
N GLY A 38 4.61 -2.75 -0.57
CA GLY A 38 3.92 -2.43 -1.81
C GLY A 38 2.60 -1.66 -1.61
N PRO A 39 1.70 -2.09 -0.71
CA PRO A 39 0.44 -1.39 -0.48
C PRO A 39 0.61 0.05 0.01
N ARG A 40 1.67 0.36 0.77
CA ARG A 40 1.96 1.72 1.25
C ARG A 40 2.38 2.64 0.11
N ILE A 41 3.30 2.17 -0.72
CA ILE A 41 3.74 2.91 -1.92
C ILE A 41 2.55 3.11 -2.87
N ASN A 42 1.73 2.10 -3.07
CA ASN A 42 0.57 2.21 -3.96
C ASN A 42 -0.53 3.14 -3.40
N ALA A 43 -0.62 3.30 -2.07
CA ALA A 43 -1.63 4.13 -1.45
C ALA A 43 -1.43 5.62 -1.79
N GLY A 44 -0.19 6.11 -1.87
CA GLY A 44 0.10 7.51 -2.23
C GLY A 44 -0.47 7.90 -3.59
N GLY A 45 -0.27 7.05 -4.61
CA GLY A 45 -0.82 7.30 -5.95
C GLY A 45 -2.34 7.10 -6.09
N ARG A 46 -2.99 6.46 -5.11
CA ARG A 46 -4.44 6.19 -5.14
C ARG A 46 -5.27 7.21 -4.37
N MET A 47 -4.73 7.74 -3.28
CA MET A 47 -5.46 8.59 -2.35
C MET A 47 -5.10 10.06 -2.44
N THR A 48 -3.84 10.37 -2.75
CA THR A 48 -3.33 11.73 -2.68
C THR A 48 -2.39 12.00 -3.86
N SER A 49 -1.13 12.33 -3.58
CA SER A 49 -0.10 12.61 -4.56
C SER A 49 0.93 11.47 -4.57
N PRO A 50 1.44 11.06 -5.75
CA PRO A 50 2.49 10.04 -5.83
C PRO A 50 3.83 10.51 -5.25
N TYR A 51 3.98 11.79 -4.90
CA TYR A 51 5.25 12.35 -4.46
C TYR A 51 5.72 11.79 -3.11
N ASP A 52 4.84 11.52 -2.13
CA ASP A 52 5.27 10.88 -0.88
C ASP A 52 5.85 9.49 -1.15
N SER A 53 5.24 8.75 -2.09
CA SER A 53 5.75 7.44 -2.55
C SER A 53 7.11 7.58 -3.21
N LEU A 54 7.26 8.53 -4.13
CA LEU A 54 8.53 8.82 -4.78
C LEU A 54 9.62 9.21 -3.77
N TYR A 55 9.34 10.15 -2.88
CA TYR A 55 10.29 10.65 -1.90
C TYR A 55 10.68 9.60 -0.85
N SER A 56 9.75 8.71 -0.48
CA SER A 56 10.08 7.54 0.35
C SER A 56 11.08 6.59 -0.30
N LEU A 57 11.20 6.59 -1.64
CA LEU A 57 12.13 5.75 -2.38
C LEU A 57 13.45 6.46 -2.70
N LEU A 58 13.40 7.79 -2.86
CA LEU A 58 14.57 8.63 -3.16
C LEU A 58 15.37 9.02 -1.91
N TYR A 59 14.72 9.22 -0.77
CA TYR A 59 15.38 9.57 0.48
C TYR A 59 15.70 8.34 1.34
N SER A 60 16.64 8.52 2.27
CA SER A 60 17.03 7.49 3.24
C SER A 60 17.43 8.11 4.57
N GLY A 61 17.42 7.31 5.64
CA GLY A 61 17.74 7.79 6.99
C GLY A 61 16.66 8.74 7.50
N GLU A 62 17.04 9.73 8.31
CA GLU A 62 16.10 10.67 8.93
C GLU A 62 15.23 11.42 7.92
N LYS A 63 15.78 11.77 6.75
CA LYS A 63 15.03 12.45 5.68
C LYS A 63 13.88 11.63 5.11
N GLN A 64 13.92 10.31 5.26
CA GLN A 64 12.88 9.43 4.75
C GLN A 64 11.68 9.32 5.70
N ILE A 65 11.89 9.50 7.00
CA ILE A 65 10.91 9.23 8.06
C ILE A 65 9.57 9.95 7.83
N PRO A 66 9.53 11.26 7.54
CA PRO A 66 8.25 11.96 7.36
C PRO A 66 7.41 11.38 6.21
N TYR A 67 8.07 10.92 5.14
CA TYR A 67 7.39 10.31 4.01
C TYR A 67 6.87 8.90 4.34
N LEU A 68 7.59 8.14 5.16
CA LEU A 68 7.11 6.83 5.63
C LEU A 68 5.90 6.97 6.55
N GLU A 69 5.91 7.96 7.45
CA GLU A 69 4.78 8.28 8.33
C GLU A 69 3.54 8.72 7.54
N ASN A 70 3.72 9.62 6.57
CA ASN A 70 2.64 10.02 5.67
C ASN A 70 2.07 8.83 4.91
N LEU A 71 2.92 7.97 4.34
CA LEU A 71 2.46 6.78 3.61
C LEU A 71 1.73 5.78 4.51
N GLU A 72 2.12 5.64 5.78
CA GLU A 72 1.39 4.81 6.73
C GLU A 72 -0.03 5.34 6.96
N GLN A 73 -0.16 6.65 7.18
CA GLN A 73 -1.46 7.29 7.36
C GLN A 73 -2.32 7.13 6.10
N ILE A 74 -1.76 7.45 4.93
CA ILE A 74 -2.45 7.32 3.65
C ILE A 74 -2.91 5.88 3.41
N ASN A 75 -2.07 4.88 3.70
CA ASN A 75 -2.43 3.47 3.56
C ASN A 75 -3.51 3.04 4.57
N THR A 76 -3.52 3.61 5.77
CA THR A 76 -4.57 3.36 6.77
C THR A 76 -5.91 3.91 6.29
N ASP A 77 -5.95 5.15 5.83
CA ASP A 77 -7.15 5.79 5.30
C ASP A 77 -7.67 5.05 4.06
N ARG A 78 -6.75 4.66 3.17
CA ARG A 78 -7.04 3.82 1.99
C ARG A 78 -7.69 2.49 2.36
N ARG A 79 -7.25 1.83 3.44
CA ARG A 79 -7.83 0.57 3.94
C ARG A 79 -9.24 0.79 4.50
N ALA A 80 -9.44 1.86 5.26
CA ALA A 80 -10.75 2.20 5.80
C ALA A 80 -11.77 2.48 4.68
N LEU A 81 -11.36 3.25 3.68
CA LEU A 81 -12.21 3.56 2.52
C LEU A 81 -12.50 2.31 1.67
N GLN A 82 -11.51 1.42 1.48
CA GLN A 82 -11.73 0.13 0.81
C GLN A 82 -12.79 -0.71 1.53
N GLU A 83 -12.73 -0.81 2.86
CA GLU A 83 -13.70 -1.57 3.66
C GLU A 83 -15.12 -0.97 3.55
N GLN A 84 -15.24 0.36 3.60
CA GLN A 84 -16.52 1.04 3.38
C GLN A 84 -17.08 0.74 1.99
N MET A 85 -16.27 0.92 0.94
CA MET A 85 -16.67 0.67 -0.44
C MET A 85 -17.04 -0.79 -0.68
N PHE A 86 -16.31 -1.73 -0.07
CA PHE A 86 -16.62 -3.16 -0.16
C PHE A 86 -18.02 -3.46 0.41
N LYS A 87 -18.38 -2.91 1.58
CA LYS A 87 -19.71 -3.09 2.17
C LYS A 87 -20.82 -2.49 1.31
N LEU A 88 -20.59 -1.30 0.74
CA LEU A 88 -21.53 -0.68 -0.18
C LEU A 88 -21.71 -1.53 -1.44
N ALA A 89 -20.63 -2.07 -2.00
CA ALA A 89 -20.69 -2.97 -3.14
C ALA A 89 -21.44 -4.26 -2.80
N GLU A 90 -21.14 -4.89 -1.67
CA GLU A 90 -21.80 -6.12 -1.19
C GLU A 90 -23.32 -5.94 -1.06
N GLN A 91 -23.78 -4.76 -0.62
CA GLN A 91 -25.21 -4.43 -0.53
C GLN A 91 -25.87 -4.15 -1.88
N ALA A 92 -25.10 -3.69 -2.87
CA ALA A 92 -25.62 -3.28 -4.17
C ALA A 92 -25.62 -4.42 -5.21
N ILE A 93 -24.81 -5.46 -5.03
CA ILE A 93 -24.73 -6.58 -5.97
C ILE A 93 -25.92 -7.53 -5.86
N ASN A 94 -26.29 -8.13 -7.00
CA ASN A 94 -27.20 -9.26 -7.06
C ASN A 94 -26.43 -10.50 -7.52
N LEU A 95 -26.35 -11.52 -6.66
CA LEU A 95 -25.61 -12.76 -6.90
C LEU A 95 -26.26 -13.69 -7.95
N GLU A 96 -27.52 -13.46 -8.32
CA GLU A 96 -28.19 -14.19 -9.39
C GLU A 96 -27.75 -13.73 -10.79
N ASN A 97 -27.13 -12.56 -10.89
CA ASN A 97 -26.66 -12.02 -12.16
C ASN A 97 -25.41 -12.75 -12.65
N LYS A 98 -25.28 -12.89 -13.98
CA LYS A 98 -24.06 -13.44 -14.62
C LYS A 98 -22.82 -12.56 -14.40
N PHE A 99 -23.02 -11.28 -14.10
CA PHE A 99 -21.97 -10.30 -13.81
C PHE A 99 -22.34 -9.55 -12.54
N LEU A 100 -21.34 -9.33 -11.68
CA LEU A 100 -21.50 -8.46 -10.52
C LEU A 100 -21.34 -7.01 -10.96
N VAL A 101 -22.35 -6.20 -10.66
CA VAL A 101 -22.35 -4.76 -10.95
C VAL A 101 -22.76 -4.05 -9.67
N ALA A 102 -21.93 -3.11 -9.24
CA ALA A 102 -22.21 -2.22 -8.12
C ALA A 102 -21.97 -0.77 -8.56
N TYR A 103 -22.80 0.14 -8.07
CA TYR A 103 -22.68 1.57 -8.30
C TYR A 103 -22.99 2.31 -7.00
N SER A 104 -22.17 3.31 -6.68
CA SER A 104 -22.42 4.28 -5.63
C SER A 104 -21.66 5.57 -5.95
N GLU A 105 -22.25 6.72 -5.67
CA GLU A 105 -21.57 8.02 -5.75
C GLU A 105 -20.44 8.14 -4.71
N GLU A 106 -20.44 7.28 -3.69
CA GLU A 106 -19.40 7.21 -2.66
C GLU A 106 -18.16 6.41 -3.11
N PHE A 107 -18.16 5.83 -4.32
CA PHE A 107 -17.02 5.07 -4.81
C PHE A 107 -15.89 6.00 -5.24
N HIS A 108 -14.73 5.83 -4.59
CA HIS A 108 -13.52 6.55 -4.91
C HIS A 108 -12.74 5.87 -6.06
N GLU A 109 -12.44 6.61 -7.12
CA GLU A 109 -11.83 6.12 -8.36
C GLU A 109 -10.46 5.44 -8.14
N GLY A 110 -9.68 5.93 -7.18
CA GLY A 110 -8.41 5.31 -6.79
C GLY A 110 -8.51 3.92 -6.14
N ILE A 111 -9.71 3.54 -5.66
CA ILE A 111 -9.92 2.35 -4.82
C ILE A 111 -10.78 1.28 -5.50
N VAL A 112 -11.62 1.66 -6.47
CA VAL A 112 -12.58 0.74 -7.12
C VAL A 112 -11.94 -0.56 -7.61
N GLY A 113 -10.76 -0.47 -8.24
CA GLY A 113 -10.04 -1.66 -8.73
C GLY A 113 -9.43 -2.58 -7.66
N ILE A 114 -9.42 -2.17 -6.39
CA ILE A 114 -9.07 -3.07 -5.26
C ILE A 114 -10.31 -3.82 -4.76
N VAL A 115 -11.49 -3.18 -4.84
CA VAL A 115 -12.76 -3.72 -4.36
C VAL A 115 -13.39 -4.70 -5.35
N SER A 116 -13.17 -4.48 -6.65
CA SER A 116 -13.72 -5.26 -7.76
C SER A 116 -13.37 -6.75 -7.76
#